data_AF-A0AAI9HI13-F1
#
_entry.id   AF-A0AAI9HI13-F1
#
_cell.length_a   1.000
_cell.length_b   1.000
_cell.length_c   1.000
_cell.angle_alpha   90.00
_cell.angle_beta   90.00
_cell.angle_gamma   90.00
#
_symmetry.space_group_name_H-M   'P 1'
#
loop_
_entity.id
_entity.type
_entity.pdbx_description
1 polymer ?
#
loop_
_entity_poly.entity_id
_entity_poly.type
_entity_poly.pdbx_seq_one_letter_code
_entity_poly.pdbx_strand_id
1 'polypeptide(L)'
;MMRDIQMLLERWGGWAASDSSGVDYSPIAAGFKGLLPQTGRSRPSCTDDDALIIEGCLARLKSRKPYEHSLLVAHYLYGISKRKIAKVRKKDEKLIRIEIQMAEGFIDGCLSMLDVRLDMDE
;
A
#
# COMPACT_ATOMS: atom_id res chain seq x y z
N MET A 1 21.52 -4.13 -1.75
CA MET A 1 21.13 -2.71 -1.90
C MET A 1 19.99 -2.45 -0.94
N MET A 2 19.90 -1.27 -0.32
CA MET A 2 18.79 -0.95 0.59
C MET A 2 17.49 -0.90 -0.23
N ARG A 3 16.47 -1.68 0.16
CA ARG A 3 15.19 -1.73 -0.54
C ARG A 3 14.43 -0.42 -0.33
N ASP A 4 13.96 0.21 -1.40
CA ASP A 4 13.12 1.41 -1.30
C ASP A 4 11.69 1.00 -0.98
N ILE A 5 11.38 0.97 0.33
CA ILE A 5 10.07 0.57 0.82
C ILE A 5 8.93 1.50 0.38
N GLN A 6 9.24 2.78 0.13
CA GLN A 6 8.23 3.75 -0.31
C GLN A 6 7.87 3.47 -1.76
N MET A 7 8.87 3.27 -2.63
CA MET A 7 8.63 2.86 -4.01
C MET A 7 7.82 1.55 -4.09
N LEU A 8 8.17 0.57 -3.26
CA LEU A 8 7.47 -0.72 -3.20
C LEU A 8 5.99 -0.54 -2.83
N LEU A 9 5.71 0.24 -1.78
CA LEU A 9 4.33 0.49 -1.35
C LEU A 9 3.57 1.40 -2.31
N GLU A 10 4.24 2.28 -3.06
CA GLU A 10 3.64 3.04 -4.15
C GLU A 10 3.19 2.14 -5.30
N ARG A 11 4.04 1.17 -5.68
CA ARG A 11 3.72 0.16 -6.71
C ARG A 11 2.61 -0.78 -6.27
N TRP A 12 2.64 -1.25 -5.03
CA TRP A 12 1.53 -2.00 -4.44
C TRP A 12 0.24 -1.17 -4.45
N GLY A 13 0.29 0.11 -4.06
CA GLY A 13 -0.87 0.99 -4.10
C GLY A 13 -1.42 1.21 -5.51
N GLY A 14 -0.56 1.21 -6.53
CA GLY A 14 -0.96 1.21 -7.94
C GLY A 14 -1.65 -0.10 -8.36
N TRP A 15 -1.07 -1.23 -7.97
CA TRP A 15 -1.65 -2.56 -8.21
C TRP A 15 -3.01 -2.72 -7.51
N ALA A 16 -3.11 -2.44 -6.22
CA ALA A 16 -4.33 -2.63 -5.43
C ALA A 16 -5.47 -1.66 -5.82
N ALA A 17 -5.13 -0.49 -6.38
CA ALA A 17 -6.13 0.43 -6.93
C ALA A 17 -6.60 0.05 -8.35
N SER A 18 -5.91 -0.89 -9.02
CA SER A 18 -6.26 -1.32 -10.37
C SER A 18 -7.49 -2.22 -10.38
N ASP A 19 -8.33 -2.08 -11.40
CA ASP A 19 -9.55 -2.90 -11.55
C ASP A 19 -9.24 -4.40 -11.75
N SER A 20 -8.03 -4.75 -12.20
CA SER A 20 -7.59 -6.13 -12.46
C SER A 20 -7.18 -6.89 -11.19
N SER A 21 -6.85 -6.19 -10.10
CA SER A 21 -6.26 -6.81 -8.89
C SER A 21 -7.18 -7.79 -8.14
N GLY A 22 -8.49 -7.70 -8.33
CA GLY A 22 -9.45 -8.63 -7.71
C GLY A 22 -9.55 -8.50 -6.18
N VAL A 23 -8.96 -7.47 -5.58
CA VAL A 23 -9.06 -7.19 -4.14
C VAL A 23 -10.22 -6.23 -3.84
N ASP A 24 -10.77 -6.31 -2.61
CA ASP A 24 -11.90 -5.50 -2.12
C ASP A 24 -11.62 -3.98 -2.07
N TYR A 25 -10.44 -3.54 -2.52
CA TYR A 25 -10.03 -2.16 -2.61
C TYR A 25 -10.44 -1.47 -3.92
N SER A 26 -10.95 -2.21 -4.91
CA SER A 26 -11.39 -1.60 -6.18
C SER A 26 -12.46 -0.52 -5.91
N PRO A 27 -12.23 0.73 -6.38
CA PRO A 27 -13.21 1.79 -6.24
C PRO A 27 -14.43 1.59 -7.14
N ILE A 28 -14.38 0.61 -8.05
CA ILE A 28 -15.46 0.29 -8.98
C ILE A 28 -16.25 -0.89 -8.42
N ALA A 29 -17.55 -0.69 -8.24
CA ALA A 29 -18.45 -1.79 -7.88
C ALA A 29 -18.37 -2.91 -8.93
N ALA A 30 -18.33 -4.17 -8.49
CA ALA A 30 -18.10 -5.33 -9.35
C ALA A 30 -18.99 -5.38 -10.61
N GLY A 31 -20.23 -4.87 -10.54
CA GLY A 31 -21.18 -4.82 -11.67
C GLY A 31 -20.88 -3.75 -12.74
N PHE A 32 -19.94 -2.84 -12.51
CA PHE A 32 -19.56 -1.75 -13.43
C PHE A 32 -18.16 -1.94 -14.03
N LYS A 33 -17.48 -3.04 -13.71
CA LYS A 33 -16.12 -3.34 -14.19
C LYS A 33 -16.11 -3.47 -15.72
N GLY A 34 -15.25 -2.68 -16.39
CA GLY A 34 -15.11 -2.66 -17.85
C GLY A 34 -16.11 -1.76 -18.61
N LEU A 35 -17.08 -1.17 -17.92
CA LEU A 35 -18.06 -0.25 -18.53
C LEU A 35 -17.67 1.23 -18.41
N LEU A 36 -16.81 1.56 -17.44
CA LEU A 36 -16.33 2.92 -17.25
C LEU A 36 -15.00 3.12 -17.99
N PRO A 37 -14.80 4.26 -18.68
CA PRO A 37 -13.51 4.59 -19.26
C PRO A 37 -12.46 4.62 -18.14
N GLN A 38 -11.27 4.11 -18.43
CA GLN A 38 -10.14 4.12 -17.51
C GLN A 38 -9.78 5.59 -17.19
N THR A 39 -10.17 6.05 -16.01
CA THR A 39 -10.08 7.47 -15.59
C THR A 39 -8.87 7.76 -14.70
N GLY A 40 -8.06 6.74 -14.38
CA GLY A 40 -6.87 6.89 -13.55
C GLY A 40 -5.62 7.23 -14.36
N ARG A 41 -4.77 8.14 -13.84
CA ARG A 41 -3.35 8.15 -14.21
C ARG A 41 -2.80 6.76 -13.94
N SER A 42 -2.07 6.18 -14.91
CA SER A 42 -1.34 4.93 -14.73
C SER A 42 -0.32 5.12 -13.60
N ARG A 43 -0.70 4.75 -12.38
CA ARG A 43 0.25 4.61 -11.28
C ARG A 43 1.11 3.40 -11.62
N PRO A 44 2.43 3.45 -11.42
CA PRO A 44 3.24 2.25 -11.57
C PRO A 44 2.67 1.18 -10.65
N SER A 45 2.51 -0.04 -11.16
CA SER A 45 2.01 -1.21 -10.42
C SER A 45 3.11 -2.25 -10.31
N CYS A 46 3.03 -3.12 -9.31
CA CYS A 46 3.85 -4.33 -9.22
C CYS A 46 3.19 -5.51 -9.95
N THR A 47 3.88 -6.64 -10.01
CA THR A 47 3.33 -7.92 -10.48
C THR A 47 2.34 -8.49 -9.45
N ASP A 48 1.51 -9.46 -9.88
CA ASP A 48 0.59 -10.15 -8.98
C ASP A 48 1.35 -10.93 -7.89
N ASP A 49 2.49 -11.55 -8.24
CA ASP A 49 3.33 -12.30 -7.29
C ASP A 49 3.93 -11.38 -6.23
N ASP A 50 4.52 -10.25 -6.64
CA ASP A 50 5.02 -9.22 -5.73
C ASP A 50 3.89 -8.71 -4.82
N ALA A 51 2.71 -8.44 -5.41
CA ALA A 51 1.56 -7.95 -4.67
C ALA A 51 1.09 -8.93 -3.60
N LEU A 52 1.04 -10.23 -3.91
CA LEU A 52 0.64 -11.26 -2.95
C LEU A 52 1.60 -11.34 -1.75
N ILE A 53 2.90 -11.20 -1.98
CA ILE A 53 3.91 -11.16 -0.91
C ILE A 53 3.69 -9.92 -0.02
N ILE A 54 3.46 -8.77 -0.63
CA ILE A 54 3.24 -7.50 0.07
C ILE A 54 1.93 -7.53 0.86
N GLU A 55 0.84 -8.04 0.27
CA GLU A 55 -0.45 -8.26 0.94
C GLU A 55 -0.31 -9.22 2.13
N GLY A 56 0.51 -10.27 2.02
CA GLY A 56 0.85 -11.15 3.13
C GLY A 56 1.47 -10.38 4.31
N CYS A 57 2.41 -9.47 4.03
CA CYS A 57 3.02 -8.61 5.04
C CYS A 57 2.01 -7.62 5.64
N LEU A 58 1.18 -6.98 4.80
CA LEU A 58 0.12 -6.07 5.22
C LEU A 58 -0.93 -6.76 6.09
N ALA A 59 -1.30 -8.01 5.78
CA ALA A 59 -2.22 -8.81 6.58
C ALA A 59 -1.65 -9.08 7.99
N ARG A 60 -0.34 -9.38 8.09
CA ARG A 60 0.34 -9.51 9.39
C ARG A 60 0.34 -8.18 10.15
N LEU A 61 0.65 -7.06 9.48
CA LEU A 61 0.58 -5.73 10.09
C LEU A 61 -0.84 -5.43 10.58
N LYS A 62 -1.88 -5.69 9.77
CA LYS A 62 -3.29 -5.51 10.13
C LYS A 62 -3.68 -6.28 11.38
N SER A 63 -3.23 -7.52 11.51
CA SER A 63 -3.53 -8.35 12.69
C SER A 63 -2.90 -7.84 13.98
N ARG A 64 -1.70 -7.24 13.91
CA ARG A 64 -0.93 -6.80 15.08
C ARG A 64 -1.19 -5.33 15.43
N LYS A 65 -1.31 -4.50 14.39
CA LYS A 65 -1.32 -3.04 14.42
C LYS A 65 -2.28 -2.50 13.34
N PRO A 66 -3.60 -2.70 13.53
CA PRO A 66 -4.61 -2.34 12.54
C PRO A 66 -4.65 -0.83 12.25
N TYR A 67 -4.27 0.00 13.22
CA TYR A 67 -4.19 1.44 13.04
C TYR A 67 -3.07 1.82 12.06
N GLU A 68 -1.84 1.34 12.28
CA GLU A 68 -0.69 1.58 11.39
C GLU A 68 -0.93 1.02 9.99
N HIS A 69 -1.54 -0.16 9.87
CA HIS A 69 -2.02 -0.69 8.59
C HIS A 69 -2.96 0.31 7.89
N SER A 70 -3.93 0.87 8.63
CA SER A 70 -4.86 1.85 8.05
C SER A 70 -4.17 3.12 7.54
N LEU A 71 -3.02 3.49 8.09
CA LEU A 71 -2.22 4.62 7.62
C LEU A 71 -1.55 4.30 6.27
N LEU A 72 -1.01 3.09 6.10
CA LEU A 72 -0.45 2.64 4.83
C LEU A 72 -1.51 2.60 3.74
N VAL A 73 -2.68 2.00 4.02
CA VAL A 73 -3.81 1.96 3.08
C VAL A 73 -4.28 3.37 2.72
N ALA A 74 -4.48 4.25 3.70
CA ALA A 74 -4.87 5.64 3.45
C ALA A 74 -3.85 6.37 2.56
N HIS A 75 -2.56 6.18 2.82
CA HIS A 75 -1.51 6.91 2.11
C HIS A 75 -1.21 6.33 0.73
N TYR A 76 -0.91 5.04 0.65
CA TYR A 76 -0.42 4.38 -0.55
C TYR A 76 -1.54 3.89 -1.46
N LEU A 77 -2.61 3.30 -0.94
CA LEU A 77 -3.74 2.89 -1.78
C LEU A 77 -4.57 4.10 -2.19
N TYR A 78 -5.10 4.85 -1.22
CA TYR A 78 -6.05 5.95 -1.49
C TYR A 78 -5.38 7.30 -1.84
N GLY A 79 -4.05 7.38 -1.83
CA GLY A 79 -3.33 8.60 -2.18
C GLY A 79 -3.56 9.78 -1.24
N ILE A 80 -4.01 9.53 -0.01
CA ILE A 80 -4.26 10.60 0.97
C ILE A 80 -2.93 11.12 1.50
N SER A 81 -2.70 12.43 1.38
CA SER A 81 -1.45 13.02 1.89
C SER A 81 -1.33 12.88 3.41
N LYS A 82 -0.10 12.70 3.91
CA LYS A 82 0.21 12.57 5.34
C LYS A 82 -0.37 13.75 6.15
N ARG A 83 -0.33 14.96 5.61
CA ARG A 83 -0.98 16.17 6.16
C ARG A 83 -2.50 16.04 6.29
N LYS A 84 -3.18 15.50 5.27
CA LYS A 84 -4.64 15.30 5.29
C LYS A 84 -5.02 14.21 6.29
N ILE A 85 -4.23 13.12 6.37
CA ILE A 85 -4.39 12.09 7.41
C ILE A 85 -4.27 12.72 8.80
N ALA A 86 -3.24 13.53 9.05
CA ALA A 86 -3.02 14.23 10.32
C ALA A 86 -4.21 15.11 10.70
N LYS A 87 -4.75 15.88 9.76
CA LYS A 87 -5.94 16.72 9.96
C LYS A 87 -7.17 15.89 10.34
N VAL A 88 -7.45 14.81 9.63
CA VAL A 88 -8.60 13.93 9.91
C VAL A 88 -8.46 13.23 11.26
N ARG A 89 -7.25 12.80 11.61
CA ARG A 89 -6.93 12.14 12.88
C ARG A 89 -6.75 13.10 14.05
N LYS A 90 -6.76 14.42 13.80
CA LYS A 90 -6.48 15.47 14.81
C LYS A 90 -5.13 15.24 15.53
N LYS A 91 -4.10 14.83 14.77
CA LYS A 91 -2.74 14.57 15.26
C LYS A 91 -1.75 15.53 14.58
N ASP A 92 -0.58 15.70 15.20
CA ASP A 92 0.57 16.35 14.55
C ASP A 92 0.99 15.53 13.32
N GLU A 93 1.29 16.20 12.20
CA GLU A 93 1.79 15.56 10.98
C GLU A 93 3.11 14.81 11.24
N LYS A 94 3.96 15.32 12.13
CA LYS A 94 5.21 14.66 12.53
C LYS A 94 4.93 13.29 13.15
N LEU A 95 3.91 13.17 13.99
CA LEU A 95 3.51 11.90 14.58
C LEU A 95 2.98 10.93 13.51
N ILE A 96 2.15 11.41 12.59
CA ILE A 96 1.68 10.58 11.45
C ILE A 96 2.86 10.09 10.60
N ARG A 97 3.87 10.91 10.35
CA ARG A 97 5.08 10.52 9.60
C ARG A 97 5.85 9.41 10.33
N ILE A 98 6.02 9.53 11.64
CA ILE A 98 6.68 8.50 12.47
C ILE A 98 5.86 7.21 12.45
N GLU A 99 4.54 7.28 12.63
CA GLU A 99 3.66 6.10 12.61
C GLU A 99 3.68 5.38 11.25
N ILE A 100 3.68 6.14 10.15
CA ILE A 100 3.84 5.57 8.79
C ILE A 100 5.23 4.94 8.63
N GLN A 101 6.30 5.61 9.06
CA GLN A 101 7.66 5.06 8.95
C GLN A 101 7.82 3.77 9.77
N MET A 102 7.21 3.68 10.95
CA MET A 102 7.20 2.44 11.74
C MET A 102 6.44 1.31 11.01
N ALA A 103 5.34 1.65 10.33
CA ALA A 103 4.58 0.70 9.53
C ALA A 103 5.39 0.21 8.32
N GLU A 104 6.03 1.13 7.60
CA GLU A 104 6.96 0.84 6.50
C GLU A 104 8.09 -0.08 6.96
N GLY A 105 8.75 0.24 8.08
CA GLY A 105 9.81 -0.58 8.66
C GLY A 105 9.34 -1.98 9.09
N PHE A 106 8.08 -2.14 9.48
CA PHE A 106 7.51 -3.46 9.75
C PHE A 106 7.40 -4.30 8.47
N ILE A 107 6.95 -3.70 7.36
CA ILE A 107 6.86 -4.40 6.06
C ILE A 107 8.26 -4.78 5.58
N ASP A 108 9.21 -3.84 5.61
CA ASP A 108 10.60 -4.09 5.25
C ASP A 108 11.23 -5.20 6.11
N GLY A 109 10.97 -5.20 7.41
CA GLY A 109 11.39 -6.27 8.32
C GLY A 109 10.75 -7.63 8.00
N CYS A 110 9.47 -7.67 7.62
CA CYS A 110 8.82 -8.91 7.18
C CYS A 110 9.48 -9.47 5.92
N LEU A 111 9.71 -8.61 4.92
CA LEU A 111 10.34 -9.03 3.67
C LEU A 111 11.79 -9.48 3.89
N SER A 112 12.52 -8.80 4.79
CA SER A 112 13.88 -9.19 5.17
C SER A 112 13.91 -10.55 5.88
N MET A 113 12.92 -10.85 6.71
CA MET A 113 12.82 -12.14 7.41
C MET A 113 12.40 -13.29 6.49
N LEU A 114 11.60 -13.00 5.45
CA LEU A 114 11.20 -14.00 4.46
C LEU A 114 12.32 -14.33 3.46
N ASP A 115 13.37 -13.50 3.38
CA ASP A 115 14.49 -13.60 2.44
C ASP A 115 14.02 -13.75 0.98
N VAL A 116 12.95 -13.04 0.63
CA VAL A 116 12.36 -13.06 -0.72
C VAL A 116 12.88 -11.89 -1.54
N ARG A 117 13.22 -12.17 -2.81
CA ARG A 117 13.43 -11.15 -3.84
C ARG A 117 12.13 -10.87 -4.55
N LEU A 118 11.83 -9.59 -4.74
CA LEU A 118 10.71 -9.12 -5.54
C LEU A 118 11.20 -8.82 -6.95
N ASP A 119 10.31 -8.94 -7.93
CA ASP A 119 10.64 -8.66 -9.33
C ASP A 119 11.06 -7.18 -9.50
N MET A 120 10.50 -6.30 -8.68
CA MET A 120 10.85 -4.88 -8.68
C MET A 120 12.20 -4.52 -8.04
N ASP A 121 12.91 -5.49 -7.45
CA ASP A 121 14.27 -5.28 -6.91
C ASP A 121 15.36 -5.36 -8.00
N GLU A 122 15.00 -5.74 -9.23
CA GLU A 122 15.89 -5.83 -10.41
C GLU A 122 16.09 -4.50 -11.15
#